data_AF-A0A2S2GHG6-F1
#
_entry.id   AF-A0A2S2GHG6-F1
#
_cell.length_a   1.000
_cell.length_b   1.000
_cell.length_c   1.000
_cell.angle_alpha   90.00
_cell.angle_beta   90.00
_cell.angle_gamma   90.00
#
_symmetry.space_group_name_H-M   'P 1'
#
loop_
_entity.id
_entity.type
_entity.pdbx_description
1 polymer ?
#
loop_
_entity_poly.entity_id
_entity_poly.type
_entity_poly.pdbx_seq_one_letter_code
_entity_poly.pdbx_strand_id
1 'polypeptide(L)'
;MTWGLFAAWAVHDAEELATMARWAAEARPRLRARFPKVPEGVWRRQREVNTAVGLMGGVVAAASAAGARTGGRSPFFQTCVLGFGVHGMVHLAQSAAYRGYTPGAVTAPLVVIPYTVHALRRLASSGVPVRGGRSAATGALLFPVVAAGVHIAARRISRR
;
A
#
# COMPACT_ATOMS: atom_id res chain seq x y z
N MET A 1 17.49 -0.41 7.86
CA MET A 1 16.23 -1.18 7.73
C MET A 1 14.99 -0.29 7.78
N THR A 2 14.90 0.68 8.70
CA THR A 2 13.66 1.47 8.93
C THR A 2 13.31 2.40 7.77
N TRP A 3 14.27 3.19 7.30
CA TRP A 3 14.13 4.00 6.07
C TRP A 3 13.99 3.16 4.80
N GLY A 4 14.33 1.87 4.87
CA GLY A 4 14.05 0.92 3.80
C GLY A 4 12.55 0.78 3.53
N LEU A 5 11.67 1.05 4.52
CA LEU A 5 10.23 1.03 4.32
C LEU A 5 9.82 2.14 3.36
N PHE A 6 10.29 3.37 3.62
CA PHE A 6 10.02 4.50 2.74
C PHE A 6 10.61 4.31 1.34
N ALA A 7 11.84 3.80 1.23
CA ALA A 7 12.45 3.52 -0.07
C ALA A 7 11.67 2.44 -0.85
N ALA A 8 11.32 1.33 -0.20
CA ALA A 8 10.55 0.25 -0.81
C ALA A 8 9.16 0.73 -1.24
N TRP A 9 8.49 1.53 -0.41
CA TRP A 9 7.22 2.17 -0.73
C TRP A 9 7.35 3.10 -1.95
N ALA A 10 8.37 3.96 -1.98
CA ALA A 10 8.55 4.90 -3.09
C ALA A 10 8.78 4.18 -4.43
N VAL A 11 9.55 3.08 -4.43
CA VAL A 11 9.75 2.25 -5.64
C VAL A 11 8.44 1.59 -6.07
N HIS A 12 7.67 1.05 -5.12
CA HIS A 12 6.40 0.40 -5.40
C HIS A 12 5.35 1.38 -5.96
N ASP A 13 5.11 2.49 -5.26
CA ASP A 13 4.14 3.50 -5.68
C ASP A 13 4.59 4.24 -6.96
N ALA A 14 5.90 4.29 -7.28
CA ALA A 14 6.36 4.79 -8.57
C ALA A 14 5.93 3.90 -9.74
N GLU A 15 6.01 2.56 -9.59
CA GLU A 15 5.44 1.62 -10.58
C GLU A 15 3.94 1.89 -10.73
N GLU A 16 3.23 1.98 -9.60
CA GLU A 16 1.79 2.21 -9.61
C GLU A 16 1.43 3.51 -10.33
N LEU A 17 2.06 4.64 -9.97
CA LEU A 17 1.81 5.93 -10.60
C LEU A 17 2.11 5.92 -12.10
N ALA A 18 3.20 5.26 -12.52
CA ALA A 18 3.60 5.20 -13.92
C ALA A 18 2.64 4.36 -14.78
N THR A 19 1.97 3.36 -14.19
CA THR A 19 1.20 2.35 -14.93
C THR A 19 -0.31 2.48 -14.76
N MET A 20 -0.78 3.04 -13.65
CA MET A 20 -2.18 3.03 -13.25
C MET A 20 -3.09 3.79 -14.21
N ALA A 21 -2.66 4.93 -14.75
CA ALA A 21 -3.48 5.72 -15.67
C ALA A 21 -3.82 4.93 -16.95
N ARG A 22 -2.79 4.37 -17.60
CA ARG A 22 -2.95 3.55 -18.81
C ARG A 22 -3.74 2.28 -18.51
N TRP A 23 -3.36 1.56 -17.46
CA TRP A 23 -4.05 0.33 -17.07
C TRP A 23 -5.53 0.58 -16.77
N ALA A 24 -5.87 1.66 -16.07
CA ALA A 24 -7.26 1.99 -15.74
C ALA A 24 -8.08 2.27 -17.01
N ALA A 25 -7.50 2.95 -18.02
CA ALA A 25 -8.17 3.20 -19.29
C ALA A 25 -8.48 1.89 -20.04
N GLU A 26 -7.50 0.97 -20.10
CA GLU A 26 -7.63 -0.32 -20.78
C GLU A 26 -8.52 -1.32 -20.03
N ALA A 27 -8.42 -1.36 -18.70
CA ALA A 27 -9.17 -2.29 -17.88
C ALA A 27 -10.64 -1.87 -17.68
N ARG A 28 -10.95 -0.57 -17.77
CA ARG A 28 -12.29 -0.02 -17.46
C ARG A 28 -13.44 -0.68 -18.25
N PRO A 29 -13.38 -0.90 -19.58
CA PRO A 29 -14.46 -1.58 -20.30
C PRO A 29 -14.72 -2.99 -19.77
N ARG A 30 -13.65 -3.76 -19.55
CA ARG A 30 -13.72 -5.14 -19.06
C ARG A 30 -14.24 -5.21 -17.62
N LEU A 31 -13.82 -4.28 -16.76
CA LEU A 31 -14.29 -4.20 -15.37
C LEU A 31 -15.76 -3.74 -15.29
N ARG A 32 -16.20 -2.80 -16.14
CA ARG A 32 -17.60 -2.38 -16.22
C ARG A 32 -18.51 -3.52 -16.64
N ALA A 33 -18.12 -4.29 -17.66
CA ALA A 33 -18.88 -5.47 -18.09
C ALA A 33 -18.98 -6.53 -16.97
N ARG A 34 -17.90 -6.70 -16.20
CA ARG A 34 -17.85 -7.66 -15.08
C ARG A 34 -18.64 -7.20 -13.85
N PHE A 35 -18.68 -5.89 -13.59
CA PHE A 35 -19.28 -5.30 -12.40
C PHE A 35 -20.25 -4.15 -12.75
N PRO A 36 -21.38 -4.44 -13.44
CA PRO A 36 -22.29 -3.41 -13.93
C PRO A 36 -23.02 -2.64 -12.82
N LYS A 37 -23.06 -3.18 -11.61
CA LYS A 37 -23.69 -2.55 -10.43
C LYS A 37 -22.79 -1.53 -9.72
N VAL A 38 -21.52 -1.37 -10.12
CA VAL A 38 -20.59 -0.43 -9.50
C VAL A 38 -20.89 0.99 -9.99
N PRO A 39 -21.21 1.95 -9.09
CA PRO A 39 -21.54 3.32 -9.49
C PRO A 39 -20.40 4.01 -10.22
N GLU A 40 -20.72 4.88 -11.18
CA GLU A 40 -19.69 5.57 -11.98
C GLU A 40 -18.72 6.43 -11.15
N GLY A 41 -19.18 6.97 -10.02
CA GLY A 41 -18.34 7.72 -9.09
C GLY A 41 -17.30 6.90 -8.33
N VAL A 42 -17.27 5.57 -8.49
CA VAL A 42 -16.23 4.68 -7.94
C VAL A 42 -15.00 4.64 -8.85
N TRP A 43 -15.17 4.87 -10.15
CA TRP A 43 -14.05 4.91 -11.09
C TRP A 43 -13.30 6.24 -10.91
N ARG A 44 -12.17 6.16 -10.20
CA ARG A 44 -11.43 7.33 -9.72
C ARG A 44 -10.83 8.17 -10.85
N ARG A 45 -10.68 9.46 -10.57
CA ARG A 45 -9.85 10.36 -11.37
C ARG A 45 -8.39 10.23 -10.91
N GLN A 46 -7.45 10.31 -11.85
CA GLN A 46 -6.01 10.21 -11.55
C GLN A 46 -5.55 11.24 -10.50
N ARG A 47 -6.14 12.45 -10.47
CA ARG A 47 -5.84 13.47 -9.44
C ARG A 47 -6.11 13.00 -8.01
N GLU A 48 -7.15 12.19 -7.80
CA GLU A 48 -7.47 11.64 -6.48
C GLU A 48 -6.44 10.58 -6.07
N VAL A 49 -5.96 9.78 -7.02
CA VAL A 49 -4.90 8.79 -6.80
C VAL A 49 -3.60 9.48 -6.42
N ASN A 50 -3.19 10.50 -7.18
CA ASN A 50 -1.93 11.22 -6.92
C ASN A 50 -1.92 11.88 -5.52
N THR A 51 -3.05 12.49 -5.13
CA THR A 51 -3.21 13.08 -3.79
C THR A 51 -3.10 12.01 -2.69
N ALA A 52 -3.74 10.86 -2.91
CA ALA A 52 -3.70 9.74 -1.97
C ALA A 52 -2.27 9.20 -1.76
N VAL A 53 -1.52 9.02 -2.86
CA VAL A 53 -0.11 8.58 -2.82
C VAL A 53 0.75 9.58 -2.06
N GLY A 54 0.60 10.89 -2.33
CA GLY A 54 1.35 11.93 -1.61
C GLY A 54 1.11 11.91 -0.09
N LEU A 55 -0.16 11.78 0.33
CA LEU A 55 -0.51 11.67 1.76
C LEU A 55 0.06 10.39 2.38
N MET A 56 -0.02 9.27 1.68
CA MET A 56 0.53 8.00 2.16
C MET A 56 2.05 8.08 2.32
N GLY A 57 2.74 8.74 1.39
CA GLY A 57 4.18 8.99 1.51
C GLY A 57 4.57 9.69 2.80
N GLY A 58 3.78 10.68 3.23
CA GLY A 58 3.97 11.34 4.53
C GLY A 58 3.82 10.38 5.72
N VAL A 59 2.79 9.53 5.69
CA VAL A 59 2.56 8.50 6.73
C VAL A 59 3.71 7.50 6.79
N VAL A 60 4.16 6.99 5.64
CA VAL A 60 5.24 6.00 5.54
C VAL A 60 6.58 6.61 5.94
N ALA A 61 6.85 7.87 5.58
CA ALA A 61 8.03 8.61 6.02
C ALA A 61 8.01 8.79 7.55
N ALA A 62 6.89 9.21 8.13
CA ALA A 62 6.74 9.37 9.58
C ALA A 62 6.93 8.03 10.32
N ALA A 63 6.38 6.94 9.80
CA ALA A 63 6.57 5.60 10.34
C ALA A 63 8.04 5.17 10.28
N SER A 64 8.71 5.42 9.15
CA SER A 64 10.13 5.12 8.95
C SER A 64 11.01 5.91 9.94
N ALA A 65 10.74 7.20 10.13
CA ALA A 65 11.43 8.05 11.10
C ALA A 65 11.18 7.60 12.55
N ALA A 66 9.95 7.23 12.90
CA ALA A 66 9.63 6.67 14.22
C ALA A 66 10.33 5.32 14.46
N GLY A 67 10.41 4.48 13.43
CA GLY A 67 11.21 3.25 13.45
C GLY A 67 12.67 3.55 13.70
N ALA A 68 13.26 4.50 12.97
CA ALA A 68 14.67 4.87 13.08
C ALA A 68 15.01 5.34 14.51
N ARG A 69 14.19 6.23 15.09
CA ARG A 69 14.37 6.75 16.45
C ARG A 69 14.27 5.69 17.54
N THR A 70 13.55 4.59 17.29
CA THR A 70 13.27 3.54 18.29
C THR A 70 14.03 2.25 18.03
N GLY A 71 14.93 2.22 17.05
CA GLY A 71 15.59 0.98 16.62
C GLY A 71 14.61 -0.09 16.12
N GLY A 72 13.45 0.32 15.60
CA GLY A 72 12.40 -0.58 15.10
C GLY A 72 11.35 -1.01 16.12
N ARG A 73 11.41 -0.52 17.37
CA ARG A 73 10.44 -0.86 18.43
C ARG A 73 9.12 -0.09 18.32
N SER A 74 9.05 0.96 17.51
CA SER A 74 7.84 1.75 17.31
C SER A 74 6.68 0.86 16.82
N PRO A 75 5.55 0.79 17.55
CA PRO A 75 4.37 0.05 17.11
C PRO A 75 3.82 0.59 15.78
N PHE A 76 3.94 1.90 15.56
CA PHE A 76 3.54 2.53 14.31
C PHE A 76 4.38 2.02 13.14
N PHE A 77 5.72 2.01 13.28
CA PHE A 77 6.62 1.45 12.27
C PHE A 77 6.30 -0.02 11.97
N GLN A 78 6.20 -0.87 13.00
CA GLN A 78 5.92 -2.29 12.83
C GLN A 78 4.56 -2.54 12.16
N THR A 79 3.54 -1.74 12.51
CA THR A 79 2.22 -1.81 11.87
C THR A 79 2.29 -1.44 10.40
N CYS A 80 3.04 -0.40 10.04
CA CYS A 80 3.24 -0.03 8.64
C CYS A 80 4.03 -1.09 7.86
N VAL A 81 5.06 -1.72 8.44
CA VAL A 81 5.79 -2.81 7.78
C VAL A 81 4.88 -4.01 7.49
N LEU A 82 4.04 -4.40 8.44
CA LEU A 82 3.07 -5.47 8.26
C LEU A 82 1.99 -5.10 7.23
N GLY A 83 1.42 -3.89 7.34
CA GLY A 83 0.44 -3.38 6.40
C GLY A 83 0.98 -3.29 4.97
N PHE A 84 2.24 -2.87 4.81
CA PHE A 84 2.93 -2.83 3.52
C PHE A 84 3.08 -4.23 2.92
N GLY A 85 3.44 -5.23 3.73
CA GLY A 85 3.48 -6.63 3.27
C GLY A 85 2.11 -7.13 2.80
N VAL A 86 1.06 -6.89 3.58
CA VAL A 86 -0.33 -7.24 3.22
C VAL A 86 -0.75 -6.55 1.93
N HIS A 87 -0.41 -5.27 1.76
CA HIS A 87 -0.67 -4.52 0.54
C HIS A 87 -0.04 -5.17 -0.70
N GLY A 88 1.22 -5.61 -0.62
CA GLY A 88 1.86 -6.37 -1.69
C GLY A 88 1.13 -7.68 -2.03
N MET A 89 0.63 -8.40 -1.02
CA MET A 89 -0.18 -9.62 -1.25
C MET A 89 -1.50 -9.32 -1.94
N VAL A 90 -2.15 -8.19 -1.62
CA VAL A 90 -3.39 -7.75 -2.28
C VAL A 90 -3.15 -7.51 -3.78
N HIS A 91 -2.02 -6.91 -4.16
CA HIS A 91 -1.65 -6.72 -5.56
C HIS A 91 -1.50 -8.03 -6.33
N LEU A 92 -0.85 -9.02 -5.72
CA LEU A 92 -0.72 -10.35 -6.30
C LEU A 92 -2.09 -11.02 -6.48
N ALA A 93 -2.97 -10.94 -5.46
CA ALA A 93 -4.32 -11.46 -5.54
C ALA A 93 -5.16 -10.77 -6.62
N GLN A 94 -5.04 -9.44 -6.75
CA GLN A 94 -5.68 -8.65 -7.79
C GLN A 94 -5.19 -9.04 -9.18
N SER A 95 -3.88 -9.18 -9.38
CA SER A 95 -3.28 -9.65 -10.64
C SER A 95 -3.79 -11.04 -11.04
N ALA A 96 -3.82 -11.97 -10.07
CA ALA A 96 -4.34 -13.32 -10.29
C ALA A 96 -5.83 -13.33 -10.66
N ALA A 97 -6.65 -12.56 -9.94
CA ALA A 97 -8.08 -12.43 -10.21
C ALA A 97 -8.38 -11.74 -11.55
N TYR A 98 -7.57 -10.74 -11.92
CA TYR A 98 -7.64 -10.06 -13.20
C TYR A 98 -7.13 -10.93 -14.36
N ARG A 99 -6.32 -11.96 -14.05
CA ARG A 99 -5.63 -12.85 -15.00
C ARG A 99 -4.74 -12.06 -15.96
N GLY A 100 -3.96 -11.13 -15.41
CA GLY A 100 -3.07 -10.27 -16.18
C GLY A 100 -2.35 -9.28 -15.29
N TYR A 101 -1.58 -8.40 -15.94
CA TYR A 101 -0.89 -7.33 -15.25
C TYR A 101 -1.87 -6.36 -14.57
N THR A 102 -1.56 -5.98 -13.34
CA THR A 102 -2.14 -4.82 -12.64
C THR A 102 -1.00 -3.95 -12.11
N PRO A 103 -1.22 -2.64 -11.91
CA PRO A 103 -0.25 -1.79 -11.22
C PRO A 103 0.19 -2.44 -9.90
N GLY A 104 1.49 -2.48 -9.65
CA GLY A 104 2.08 -3.11 -8.46
C GLY A 104 2.39 -4.60 -8.61
N ALA A 105 2.01 -5.26 -9.72
CA ALA A 105 2.25 -6.69 -9.94
C ALA A 105 3.73 -7.08 -9.98
N VAL A 106 4.62 -6.16 -10.39
CA VAL A 106 6.06 -6.44 -10.53
C VAL A 106 6.79 -6.15 -9.22
N THR A 107 6.57 -4.97 -8.63
CA THR A 107 7.29 -4.57 -7.41
C THR A 107 6.71 -5.21 -6.15
N ALA A 108 5.47 -5.68 -6.13
CA ALA A 108 4.94 -6.43 -4.99
C ALA A 108 5.81 -7.67 -4.63
N PRO A 109 6.08 -8.60 -5.55
CA PRO A 109 6.93 -9.76 -5.28
C PRO A 109 8.43 -9.44 -5.23
N LEU A 110 8.89 -8.39 -5.90
CA LEU A 110 10.33 -8.07 -6.00
C LEU A 110 10.84 -7.09 -4.95
N VAL A 111 9.96 -6.25 -4.40
CA VAL A 111 10.33 -5.16 -3.49
C VAL A 111 9.54 -5.25 -2.19
N VAL A 112 8.21 -5.23 -2.27
CA VAL A 112 7.34 -5.12 -1.09
C VAL A 112 7.50 -6.33 -0.17
N ILE A 113 7.24 -7.53 -0.69
CA ILE A 113 7.30 -8.77 0.07
C ILE A 113 8.73 -9.05 0.56
N PRO A 114 9.78 -8.97 -0.27
CA PRO A 114 11.15 -9.16 0.18
C PRO A 114 11.57 -8.17 1.26
N TYR A 115 11.22 -6.89 1.12
CA TYR A 115 11.51 -5.88 2.14
C TYR A 115 10.81 -6.22 3.47
N THR A 116 9.52 -6.54 3.43
CA THR A 116 8.78 -6.87 4.66
C THR A 116 9.38 -8.08 5.35
N VAL A 117 9.68 -9.16 4.61
CA VAL A 117 10.35 -10.34 5.18
C VAL A 117 11.71 -9.99 5.78
N HIS A 118 12.53 -9.20 5.07
CA HIS A 118 13.82 -8.74 5.57
C HIS A 118 13.69 -7.92 6.84
N ALA A 119 12.77 -6.95 6.88
CA ALA A 119 12.54 -6.09 8.04
C ALA A 119 12.11 -6.91 9.27
N LEU A 120 11.17 -7.85 9.10
CA LEU A 120 10.71 -8.72 10.18
C LEU A 120 11.83 -9.63 10.70
N ARG A 121 12.64 -10.23 9.81
CA ARG A 121 13.81 -11.03 10.19
C ARG A 121 14.83 -10.21 10.98
N ARG A 122 15.09 -8.97 10.56
CA ARG A 122 16.03 -8.06 11.25
C ARG A 122 15.52 -7.64 12.62
N LEU A 123 14.22 -7.38 12.76
CA LEU A 123 13.61 -7.10 14.07
C LEU A 123 13.77 -8.31 15.01
N ALA A 124 13.44 -9.50 14.52
CA ALA A 124 13.57 -10.75 15.28
C ALA A 124 15.03 -11.02 15.71
N SER A 125 15.99 -10.90 14.78
CA SER A 125 17.42 -11.13 15.08
C SER A 125 17.99 -10.14 16.09
N SER A 126 17.38 -8.95 16.21
CA SER A 126 17.78 -7.92 17.17
C SER A 126 17.02 -7.99 18.49
N GLY A 127 16.27 -9.07 18.74
CA GLY A 127 15.47 -9.24 19.96
C GLY A 127 14.33 -8.24 20.09
N VAL A 128 13.90 -7.59 18.98
CA VAL A 128 12.77 -6.68 19.00
C VAL A 128 11.49 -7.49 18.80
N PRO A 129 10.61 -7.60 19.82
CA PRO A 129 9.37 -8.34 19.67
C PRO A 129 8.52 -7.65 18.61
N VAL A 130 8.20 -8.39 17.55
CA VAL A 130 7.18 -8.00 16.59
C VAL A 130 5.84 -8.22 17.27
N ARG A 131 5.10 -7.15 17.57
CA ARG A 131 3.77 -7.23 18.21
C ARG A 131 2.71 -7.72 17.20
N GLY A 132 2.95 -8.88 16.59
CA GLY A 132 2.28 -9.34 15.37
C GLY A 132 0.83 -9.78 15.55
N GLY A 133 0.44 -10.37 16.68
CA GLY A 133 -0.91 -10.96 16.83
C GLY A 133 -2.06 -9.95 16.78
N ARG A 134 -1.93 -8.83 17.51
CA ARG A 134 -2.91 -7.73 17.46
C ARG A 134 -2.63 -6.80 16.29
N SER A 135 -1.38 -6.45 15.99
CA SER A 135 -1.07 -5.46 14.93
C SER A 135 -1.19 -5.97 13.50
N ALA A 136 -1.08 -7.28 13.22
CA ALA A 136 -1.36 -7.83 11.89
C ALA A 136 -2.87 -7.90 11.62
N ALA A 137 -3.67 -8.33 12.61
CA ALA A 137 -5.12 -8.31 12.53
C ALA A 137 -5.64 -6.86 12.44
N THR A 138 -5.14 -5.96 13.29
CA THR A 138 -5.44 -4.53 13.24
C THR A 138 -4.91 -3.89 11.96
N GLY A 139 -3.75 -4.28 11.43
CA GLY A 139 -3.24 -3.78 10.15
C GLY A 139 -4.08 -4.24 8.96
N ALA A 140 -4.53 -5.49 8.94
CA ALA A 140 -5.45 -6.02 7.95
C ALA A 140 -6.86 -5.39 8.04
N LEU A 141 -7.33 -5.08 9.25
CA LEU A 141 -8.61 -4.38 9.49
C LEU A 141 -8.53 -2.88 9.17
N LEU A 142 -7.41 -2.23 9.54
CA LEU A 142 -7.21 -0.81 9.32
C LEU A 142 -6.80 -0.51 7.89
N PHE A 143 -6.22 -1.44 7.14
CA PHE A 143 -5.82 -1.17 5.75
C PHE A 143 -7.00 -0.77 4.85
N PRO A 144 -8.15 -1.48 4.84
CA PRO A 144 -9.37 -1.02 4.16
C PRO A 144 -9.89 0.32 4.69
N VAL A 145 -9.80 0.56 6.00
CA VAL A 145 -10.29 1.79 6.65
C VAL A 145 -9.41 2.99 6.31
N VAL A 146 -8.09 2.83 6.31
CA VAL A 146 -7.10 3.84 5.94
C VAL A 146 -7.14 4.07 4.44
N ALA A 147 -7.22 3.03 3.62
CA ALA A 147 -7.43 3.16 2.18
C ALA A 147 -8.74 3.93 1.91
N ALA A 148 -9.86 3.53 2.52
CA ALA A 148 -11.13 4.24 2.40
C ALA A 148 -11.05 5.69 2.91
N GLY A 149 -10.39 5.94 4.04
CA GLY A 149 -10.21 7.25 4.63
C GLY A 149 -9.38 8.18 3.75
N VAL A 150 -8.24 7.70 3.24
CA VAL A 150 -7.39 8.40 2.27
C VAL A 150 -8.17 8.68 1.00
N HIS A 151 -8.97 7.73 0.54
CA HIS A 151 -9.82 7.88 -0.63
C HIS A 151 -11.00 8.84 -0.45
N ILE A 152 -11.52 9.02 0.77
CA ILE A 152 -12.55 10.01 1.10
C ILE A 152 -11.90 11.39 1.19
N ALA A 153 -10.75 11.50 1.86
CA ALA A 153 -9.98 12.73 1.98
C ALA A 153 -9.54 13.25 0.60
N ALA A 154 -8.95 12.39 -0.24
CA ALA A 154 -8.55 12.72 -1.60
C ALA A 154 -9.72 13.18 -2.47
N ARG A 155 -10.90 12.55 -2.33
CA ARG A 155 -12.14 12.99 -3.00
C ARG A 155 -12.58 14.37 -2.55
N ARG A 156 -12.48 14.70 -1.26
CA ARG A 156 -12.86 16.03 -0.74
C ARG A 156 -11.88 17.12 -1.18
N ILE A 157 -10.59 16.82 -1.18
CA ILE A 157 -9.54 17.75 -1.64
C ILE A 157 -9.64 17.98 -3.16
N SER A 158 -9.93 16.92 -3.93
CA SER A 158 -9.95 17.00 -5.40
C SER A 158 -11.25 17.57 -5.99
N ARG A 159 -12.28 17.77 -5.16
CA ARG A 159 -13.54 18.43 -5.51
C ARG A 159 -13.51 19.95 -5.27
N ARG A 160 -12.43 20.45 -4.66
CA ARG A 160 -12.05 21.86 -4.68
C ARG A 160 -11.14 22.10 -5.88
#